data_AF-A0AAW0WBL4-F1
#
_entry.id   AF-A0AAW0WBL4-F1
#
_cell.length_a   1.000
_cell.length_b   1.000
_cell.length_c   1.000
_cell.angle_alpha   90.00
_cell.angle_beta   90.00
_cell.angle_gamma   90.00
#
_symmetry.space_group_name_H-M   'P 1'
#
loop_
_entity.id
_entity.type
_entity.pdbx_description
1 polymer ?
#
loop_
_entity_poly.entity_id
_entity_poly.type
_entity_poly.pdbx_seq_one_letter_code
_entity_poly.pdbx_strand_id
1 'polypeptide(L)'
;VTAAMDGHRSGDLTALQYNQRSSRSLGRCSVCCSRLVSMLCSNLGVCALVLLYTVAGAFVFTTIEGGDMSLQLDTGPAPPRDSAVMESIRQHARGLRHETVEHLWTITESLNILYRDNWTRVAEQELLKFSEKLLNRLHEEQPPPNPAPTTAHASYQWTFAGSFLYSLTVITTIGYGSVAPKTVLGRVVTIIYALLGIPLMLLYLSSVGDLLSRALKWLWW
;
A
#
# COMPACT_ATOMS: atom_id res chain seq x y z
N VAL A 1 -18.24 -80.39 6.68
CA VAL A 1 -17.22 -79.74 7.54
C VAL A 1 -16.29 -78.80 6.75
N THR A 2 -16.31 -78.82 5.41
CA THR A 2 -15.41 -77.99 4.58
C THR A 2 -15.95 -76.65 4.07
N ALA A 3 -17.18 -76.23 4.44
CA ALA A 3 -17.75 -74.96 3.97
C ALA A 3 -17.55 -73.76 4.92
N ALA A 4 -17.06 -73.98 6.13
CA ALA A 4 -16.90 -72.92 7.15
C ALA A 4 -15.48 -72.31 7.19
N MET A 5 -14.49 -72.89 6.49
CA MET A 5 -13.10 -72.39 6.50
C MET A 5 -12.77 -71.42 5.35
N ASP A 6 -13.59 -71.36 4.29
CA ASP A 6 -13.36 -70.44 3.16
C ASP A 6 -13.89 -69.02 3.39
N GLY A 7 -14.86 -68.84 4.29
CA GLY A 7 -15.40 -67.52 4.64
C GLY A 7 -14.40 -66.63 5.38
N HIS A 8 -13.52 -67.23 6.19
CA HIS A 8 -12.56 -66.49 7.01
C HIS A 8 -11.39 -65.93 6.17
N ARG A 9 -10.97 -66.65 5.12
CA ARG A 9 -9.85 -66.24 4.27
C ARG A 9 -10.22 -65.10 3.29
N SER A 10 -11.48 -65.04 2.85
CA SER A 10 -11.97 -63.95 1.99
C SER A 10 -12.16 -62.61 2.72
N GLY A 11 -12.52 -62.64 4.01
CA GLY A 11 -12.62 -61.43 4.85
C GLY A 11 -11.27 -60.77 5.12
N ASP A 12 -10.21 -61.57 5.30
CA ASP A 12 -8.86 -61.05 5.54
C ASP A 12 -8.26 -60.38 4.28
N LEU A 13 -8.52 -60.93 3.08
CA LEU A 13 -8.07 -60.33 1.82
C LEU A 13 -8.72 -58.97 1.53
N THR A 14 -10.00 -58.82 1.86
CA THR A 14 -10.72 -57.54 1.70
C THR A 14 -10.33 -56.52 2.78
N ALA A 15 -10.08 -56.96 4.02
CA ALA A 15 -9.56 -56.09 5.08
C ALA A 15 -8.14 -55.60 4.80
N LEU A 16 -7.26 -56.45 4.25
CA LEU A 16 -5.91 -56.05 3.83
C LEU A 16 -5.91 -55.09 2.63
N GLN A 17 -6.82 -55.26 1.67
CA GLN A 17 -7.00 -54.32 0.56
C GLN A 17 -7.62 -52.98 1.01
N TYR A 18 -8.54 -52.99 1.98
CA TYR A 18 -9.12 -51.78 2.57
C TYR A 18 -8.07 -50.98 3.36
N ASN A 19 -7.25 -51.65 4.17
CA ASN A 19 -6.18 -51.02 4.94
C ASN A 19 -5.07 -50.45 4.04
N GLN A 20 -4.74 -51.11 2.91
CA GLN A 20 -3.82 -50.57 1.89
C GLN A 20 -4.38 -49.34 1.17
N ARG A 21 -5.69 -49.22 0.96
CA ARG A 21 -6.30 -48.03 0.33
C ARG A 21 -6.39 -46.83 1.28
N SER A 22 -6.70 -47.07 2.55
CA SER A 22 -6.73 -46.02 3.59
C SER A 22 -5.33 -45.44 3.87
N SER A 23 -4.30 -46.28 3.92
CA SER A 23 -2.90 -45.84 4.05
C SER A 23 -2.42 -45.01 2.84
N ARG A 24 -2.90 -45.31 1.62
CA ARG A 24 -2.59 -44.55 0.40
C ARG A 24 -3.29 -43.20 0.29
N SER A 25 -4.42 -42.96 0.98
CA SER A 25 -5.11 -41.67 0.96
C SER A 25 -4.58 -40.72 2.04
N LEU A 26 -4.30 -41.23 3.25
CA LEU A 26 -3.70 -40.43 4.32
C LEU A 26 -2.23 -40.04 4.05
N GLY A 27 -1.47 -40.85 3.30
CA GLY A 27 -0.10 -40.53 2.91
C GLY A 27 0.03 -39.45 1.82
N ARG A 28 -1.02 -39.13 1.08
CA ARG A 28 -0.97 -38.18 -0.05
C ARG A 28 -0.92 -36.71 0.41
N CYS A 29 -1.59 -36.40 1.52
CA CYS A 29 -1.63 -35.06 2.10
C CYS A 29 -0.34 -34.72 2.86
N SER A 30 0.24 -35.71 3.56
CA SER A 30 1.54 -35.60 4.25
C SER A 30 2.72 -35.46 3.27
N VAL A 31 2.71 -36.19 2.15
CA VAL A 31 3.70 -36.04 1.07
C VAL A 31 3.52 -34.73 0.31
N CYS A 32 2.28 -34.21 0.19
CA CYS A 32 2.00 -32.89 -0.37
C CYS A 32 2.60 -31.78 0.51
N CYS A 33 2.32 -31.78 1.82
CA CYS A 33 2.94 -30.83 2.77
C CYS A 33 4.47 -30.98 2.81
N SER A 34 5.02 -32.19 2.76
CA SER A 34 6.49 -32.38 2.76
C SER A 34 7.17 -31.90 1.48
N ARG A 35 6.56 -32.12 0.30
CA ARG A 35 7.06 -31.59 -0.99
C ARG A 35 6.89 -30.08 -1.10
N LEU A 36 5.81 -29.53 -0.56
CA LEU A 36 5.54 -28.10 -0.52
C LEU A 36 6.48 -27.41 0.48
N VAL A 37 6.75 -28.02 1.64
CA VAL A 37 7.76 -27.56 2.63
C VAL A 37 9.17 -27.65 2.05
N SER A 38 9.52 -28.72 1.32
CA SER A 38 10.82 -28.83 0.64
C SER A 38 10.97 -27.84 -0.54
N MET A 39 9.89 -27.59 -1.29
CA MET A 39 9.80 -26.56 -2.33
C MET A 39 9.94 -25.15 -1.75
N LEU A 40 9.30 -24.92 -0.61
CA LEU A 40 9.46 -23.71 0.17
C LEU A 40 10.91 -23.61 0.61
N CYS A 41 11.55 -24.55 1.31
CA CYS A 41 12.95 -24.39 1.76
C CYS A 41 13.97 -23.92 0.69
N SER A 42 13.84 -24.33 -0.58
CA SER A 42 14.72 -23.86 -1.66
C SER A 42 14.38 -22.45 -2.18
N ASN A 43 13.09 -22.12 -2.33
CA ASN A 43 12.64 -20.81 -2.80
C ASN A 43 12.45 -19.79 -1.65
N LEU A 44 12.28 -20.27 -0.43
CA LEU A 44 12.12 -19.55 0.84
C LEU A 44 13.40 -18.81 1.17
N GLY A 45 14.56 -19.33 0.76
CA GLY A 45 15.81 -18.58 0.86
C GLY A 45 15.72 -17.24 0.13
N VAL A 46 15.29 -17.25 -1.14
CA VAL A 46 15.15 -16.03 -1.95
C VAL A 46 13.98 -15.17 -1.45
N CYS A 47 12.84 -15.77 -1.09
CA CYS A 47 11.70 -15.04 -0.53
C CYS A 47 12.06 -14.36 0.80
N ALA A 48 12.70 -15.07 1.72
CA ALA A 48 13.13 -14.54 3.01
C ALA A 48 14.21 -13.47 2.83
N LEU A 49 15.12 -13.64 1.87
CA LEU A 49 16.12 -12.64 1.54
C LEU A 49 15.46 -11.35 1.04
N VAL A 50 14.49 -11.42 0.14
CA VAL A 50 13.74 -10.24 -0.32
C VAL A 50 12.94 -9.59 0.82
N LEU A 51 12.27 -10.38 1.66
CA LEU A 51 11.52 -9.86 2.81
C LEU A 51 12.44 -9.20 3.85
N LEU A 52 13.59 -9.79 4.14
CA LEU A 52 14.57 -9.21 5.03
C LEU A 52 15.15 -7.92 4.43
N TYR A 53 15.39 -7.91 3.11
CA TYR A 53 15.87 -6.74 2.38
C TYR A 53 14.87 -5.58 2.43
N THR A 54 13.57 -5.84 2.25
CA THR A 54 12.52 -4.81 2.36
C THR A 54 12.36 -4.30 3.78
N VAL A 55 12.46 -5.16 4.80
CA VAL A 55 12.44 -4.76 6.21
C VAL A 55 13.67 -3.91 6.55
N ALA A 56 14.86 -4.30 6.07
CA ALA A 56 16.08 -3.52 6.23
C ALA A 56 15.97 -2.15 5.57
N GLY A 57 15.44 -2.08 4.34
CA GLY A 57 15.14 -0.83 3.65
C GLY A 57 14.17 0.04 4.46
N ALA A 58 13.10 -0.54 5.00
CA ALA A 58 12.12 0.17 5.82
C ALA A 58 12.78 0.83 7.04
N PHE A 59 13.64 0.10 7.74
CA PHE A 59 14.39 0.62 8.88
C PHE A 59 15.34 1.75 8.48
N VAL A 60 16.08 1.58 7.39
CA VAL A 60 17.00 2.60 6.85
C VAL A 60 16.24 3.88 6.47
N PHE A 61 15.12 3.79 5.75
CA PHE A 61 14.34 4.98 5.37
C PHE A 61 13.61 5.61 6.56
N THR A 62 13.10 4.81 7.51
CA THR A 62 12.49 5.35 8.73
C THR A 62 13.53 6.07 9.60
N THR A 63 14.77 5.58 9.66
CA THR A 63 15.83 6.25 10.45
C THR A 63 16.36 7.52 9.78
N ILE A 64 16.41 7.56 8.45
CA ILE A 64 16.93 8.71 7.69
C ILE A 64 15.86 9.80 7.50
N GLU A 65 14.63 9.41 7.16
CA GLU A 65 13.55 10.34 6.81
C GLU A 65 12.47 10.46 7.89
N GLY A 66 12.43 9.56 8.87
CA GLY A 66 11.43 9.55 9.96
C GLY A 66 11.79 10.45 11.14
N GLY A 67 12.46 11.58 10.90
CA GLY A 67 12.88 12.54 11.94
C GLY A 67 11.79 12.82 12.97
N ASP A 68 12.15 12.67 14.25
CA ASP A 68 11.35 12.85 15.47
C ASP A 68 10.01 12.09 15.56
N MET A 69 10.06 10.76 15.40
CA MET A 69 9.15 9.88 16.12
C MET A 69 9.63 9.69 17.56
N SER A 70 9.55 10.73 18.39
CA SER A 70 9.72 10.57 19.84
C SER A 70 8.59 11.26 20.59
N LEU A 71 7.87 10.44 21.36
CA LEU A 71 6.85 10.77 22.37
C LEU A 71 5.45 11.13 21.86
N GLN A 72 4.70 10.09 21.49
CA GLN A 72 3.28 10.03 21.87
C GLN A 72 2.89 8.59 22.24
N LEU A 73 3.47 8.08 23.34
CA LEU A 73 2.73 7.15 24.21
C LEU A 73 1.84 8.01 25.13
N ASP A 74 0.60 7.57 25.30
CA ASP A 74 -0.39 7.98 26.31
C ASP A 74 -0.96 9.41 26.28
N THR A 75 -2.03 9.58 25.50
CA THR A 75 -3.33 10.18 25.92
C THR A 75 -4.31 10.01 24.76
N GLY A 76 -5.61 9.80 25.05
CA GLY A 76 -6.67 9.42 24.09
C GLY A 76 -6.69 10.26 22.80
N PRO A 77 -7.36 9.79 21.72
CA PRO A 77 -7.16 10.32 20.38
C PRO A 77 -7.74 11.75 20.27
N ALA A 78 -6.95 12.75 20.65
CA ALA A 78 -7.13 14.10 20.18
C ALA A 78 -6.81 14.09 18.68
N PRO A 79 -7.69 14.62 17.82
CA PRO A 79 -7.42 14.67 16.39
C PRO A 79 -6.09 15.39 16.17
N PRO A 80 -5.19 14.86 15.32
CA PRO A 80 -3.87 15.45 15.13
C PRO A 80 -4.03 16.93 14.73
N ARG A 81 -3.25 17.83 15.34
CA ARG A 81 -3.33 19.29 15.10
C ARG A 81 -3.35 19.65 13.60
N ASP A 82 -2.70 18.83 12.77
CA ASP A 82 -2.66 18.99 11.30
C ASP A 82 -3.98 18.60 10.61
N SER A 83 -4.76 17.68 11.19
CA SER A 83 -6.14 17.44 10.75
C SER A 83 -7.04 18.62 11.09
N ALA A 84 -6.80 19.33 12.20
CA ALA A 84 -7.55 20.54 12.52
C ALA A 84 -7.19 21.71 11.59
N VAL A 85 -5.92 21.85 11.16
CA VAL A 85 -5.49 22.86 10.18
C VAL A 85 -5.97 22.52 8.77
N MET A 86 -5.82 21.27 8.32
CA MET A 86 -6.35 20.86 7.01
C MET A 86 -7.87 20.89 6.99
N GLU A 87 -8.53 20.52 8.10
CA GLU A 87 -9.98 20.67 8.21
C GLU A 87 -10.39 22.14 8.30
N SER A 88 -9.59 23.02 8.92
CA SER A 88 -9.86 24.46 8.88
C SER A 88 -9.69 24.99 7.45
N ILE A 89 -8.63 24.64 6.71
CA ILE A 89 -8.46 25.01 5.30
C ILE A 89 -9.62 24.48 4.45
N ARG A 90 -10.05 23.23 4.67
CA ARG A 90 -11.23 22.65 3.99
C ARG A 90 -12.52 23.37 4.35
N GLN A 91 -12.72 23.71 5.62
CA GLN A 91 -13.90 24.45 6.09
C GLN A 91 -13.92 25.86 5.48
N HIS A 92 -12.78 26.54 5.42
CA HIS A 92 -12.66 27.85 4.79
C HIS A 92 -12.85 27.77 3.27
N ALA A 93 -12.26 26.77 2.59
CA ALA A 93 -12.48 26.54 1.16
C ALA A 93 -13.96 26.22 0.86
N ARG A 94 -14.63 25.46 1.74
CA ARG A 94 -16.09 25.24 1.68
C ARG A 94 -16.86 26.55 1.85
N GLY A 95 -16.43 27.43 2.78
CA GLY A 95 -17.00 28.76 2.97
C GLY A 95 -16.87 29.66 1.74
N LEU A 96 -15.68 29.79 1.17
CA LEU A 96 -15.43 30.56 -0.06
C LEU A 96 -16.24 30.01 -1.25
N ARG A 97 -16.33 28.68 -1.36
CA ARG A 97 -17.15 28.03 -2.39
C ARG A 97 -18.62 28.39 -2.21
N HIS A 98 -19.12 28.39 -0.98
CA HIS A 98 -20.50 28.77 -0.67
C HIS A 98 -20.76 30.24 -1.02
N GLU A 99 -19.87 31.16 -0.64
CA GLU A 99 -19.95 32.59 -1.01
C GLU A 99 -20.01 32.77 -2.54
N THR A 100 -19.17 32.05 -3.28
CA THR A 100 -19.13 32.10 -4.75
C THR A 100 -20.45 31.59 -5.35
N VAL A 101 -21.01 30.51 -4.81
CA VAL A 101 -22.31 29.96 -5.27
C VAL A 101 -23.46 30.95 -5.01
N GLU A 102 -23.49 31.60 -3.85
CA GLU A 102 -24.48 32.63 -3.54
C GLU A 102 -24.36 33.86 -4.45
N HIS A 103 -23.13 34.26 -4.77
CA HIS A 103 -22.89 35.35 -5.73
C HIS A 103 -23.37 34.97 -7.13
N LEU A 104 -23.11 33.74 -7.58
CA LEU A 104 -23.62 33.23 -8.86
C LEU A 104 -25.15 33.21 -8.87
N TRP A 105 -25.78 32.81 -7.76
CA TRP A 105 -27.23 32.83 -7.59
C TRP A 105 -27.80 34.26 -7.66
N THR A 106 -27.16 35.21 -6.97
CA THR A 106 -27.55 36.63 -6.98
C THR A 106 -27.43 37.24 -8.38
N ILE A 107 -26.40 36.86 -9.15
CA ILE A 107 -26.28 37.26 -10.56
C ILE A 107 -27.46 36.71 -11.36
N THR A 108 -27.85 35.45 -11.16
CA THR A 108 -29.01 34.90 -11.89
C THR A 108 -30.34 35.57 -11.52
N GLU A 109 -30.50 36.02 -10.28
CA GLU A 109 -31.73 36.65 -9.78
C GLU A 109 -31.84 38.14 -10.17
N SER A 110 -30.71 38.84 -10.28
CA SER A 110 -30.67 40.27 -10.60
C SER A 110 -30.76 40.60 -12.10
N LEU A 111 -30.64 39.60 -12.98
CA LEU A 111 -30.79 39.80 -14.43
C LEU A 111 -32.21 39.45 -14.92
N ASN A 112 -32.96 40.46 -15.37
CA ASN A 112 -34.31 40.31 -15.95
C ASN A 112 -34.35 39.43 -17.23
N ILE A 113 -33.23 39.31 -17.96
CA ILE A 113 -33.04 38.39 -19.09
C ILE A 113 -31.62 37.82 -19.02
N LEU A 114 -31.50 36.50 -18.90
CA LEU A 114 -30.22 35.81 -18.74
C LEU A 114 -29.55 35.55 -20.11
N TYR A 115 -28.82 36.54 -20.62
CA TYR A 115 -28.00 36.35 -21.82
C TYR A 115 -26.77 35.49 -21.49
N ARG A 116 -26.61 34.38 -22.22
CA ARG A 116 -25.53 33.39 -22.01
C ARG A 116 -24.15 34.02 -21.96
N ASP A 117 -23.77 34.83 -22.95
CA ASP A 117 -22.40 35.35 -23.04
C ASP A 117 -22.08 36.34 -21.91
N ASN A 118 -23.03 37.20 -21.53
CA ASN A 118 -22.82 38.14 -20.43
C ASN A 118 -22.77 37.42 -19.07
N TRP A 119 -23.66 36.44 -18.87
CA TRP A 119 -23.64 35.64 -17.65
C TRP A 119 -22.35 34.82 -17.52
N THR A 120 -21.94 34.12 -18.59
CA THR A 120 -20.72 33.30 -18.57
C THR A 120 -19.49 34.15 -18.26
N ARG A 121 -19.40 35.36 -18.82
CA ARG A 121 -18.29 36.29 -18.53
C ARG A 121 -18.26 36.73 -17.06
N VAL A 122 -19.42 37.04 -16.48
CA VAL A 122 -19.49 37.48 -15.08
C VAL A 122 -19.24 36.31 -14.11
N ALA A 123 -19.74 35.12 -14.43
CA ALA A 123 -19.50 33.91 -13.66
C ALA A 123 -18.03 33.49 -13.66
N GLU A 124 -17.37 33.59 -14.82
CA GLU A 124 -15.93 33.33 -14.95
C GLU A 124 -15.10 34.29 -14.10
N GLN A 125 -15.46 35.59 -14.07
CA GLN A 125 -14.80 36.58 -13.22
C GLN A 125 -14.92 36.22 -11.73
N GLU A 126 -16.05 35.67 -11.30
CA GLU A 126 -16.24 35.26 -9.90
C GLU A 126 -15.45 33.99 -9.56
N LEU A 127 -15.34 33.05 -10.50
CA LEU A 127 -14.50 31.85 -10.35
C LEU A 127 -13.00 32.19 -10.27
N LEU A 128 -12.54 33.18 -11.03
CA LEU A 128 -11.16 33.67 -10.95
C LEU A 128 -10.87 34.34 -9.61
N LYS A 129 -11.81 35.11 -9.06
CA LYS A 129 -11.67 35.65 -7.70
C LYS A 129 -11.64 34.55 -6.64
N PHE A 130 -12.43 33.50 -6.80
CA PHE A 130 -12.39 32.34 -5.91
C PHE A 130 -11.01 31.67 -5.93
N SER A 131 -10.45 31.41 -7.13
CA SER A 131 -9.14 30.77 -7.24
C SER A 131 -8.01 31.63 -6.66
N GLU A 132 -8.07 32.94 -6.86
CA GLU A 132 -7.10 33.90 -6.29
C GLU A 132 -7.21 33.99 -4.77
N LYS A 133 -8.43 34.13 -4.22
CA LYS A 133 -8.66 34.13 -2.77
C LYS A 133 -8.17 32.82 -2.13
N LEU A 134 -8.39 31.69 -2.80
CA LEU A 134 -7.95 30.39 -2.32
C LEU A 134 -6.42 30.26 -2.37
N LEU A 135 -5.79 30.68 -3.46
CA LEU A 135 -4.34 30.65 -3.63
C LEU A 135 -3.64 31.58 -2.63
N ASN A 136 -4.11 32.81 -2.47
CA ASN A 136 -3.53 33.77 -1.53
C ASN A 136 -3.60 33.27 -0.10
N ARG A 137 -4.67 32.56 0.29
CA ARG A 137 -4.80 32.00 1.66
C ARG A 137 -3.98 30.73 1.87
N LEU A 138 -3.76 29.94 0.81
CA LEU A 138 -2.76 28.87 0.84
C LEU A 138 -1.33 29.42 0.92
N HIS A 139 -1.08 30.59 0.33
CA HIS A 139 0.21 31.26 0.33
C HIS A 139 0.47 32.05 1.63
N GLU A 140 -0.56 32.64 2.23
CA GLU A 140 -0.47 33.49 3.43
C GLU A 140 -0.33 32.68 4.73
N GLU A 141 -0.63 31.38 4.71
CA GLU A 141 -0.23 30.42 5.77
C GLU A 141 1.23 29.95 5.62
N GLN A 142 2.01 30.48 4.67
CA GLN A 142 3.46 30.32 4.65
C GLN A 142 4.07 31.28 5.69
N PRO A 143 4.75 30.80 6.75
CA PRO A 143 5.16 31.67 7.85
C PRO A 143 6.33 32.58 7.45
N PRO A 144 6.62 33.61 8.28
CA PRO A 144 7.66 34.59 8.02
C PRO A 144 9.04 33.99 7.72
N PRO A 145 9.94 34.77 7.07
CA PRO A 145 11.25 34.33 6.55
C PRO A 145 12.31 33.94 7.59
N ASN A 146 11.92 33.66 8.85
CA ASN A 146 12.80 33.07 9.86
C ASN A 146 12.54 31.56 9.96
N PRO A 147 13.58 30.70 10.01
CA PRO A 147 13.44 29.26 9.83
C PRO A 147 12.94 28.59 11.12
N ALA A 148 11.65 28.72 11.41
CA ALA A 148 10.94 27.77 12.27
C ALA A 148 10.39 26.67 11.36
N PRO A 149 10.56 25.37 11.69
CA PRO A 149 10.35 24.27 10.76
C PRO A 149 8.88 24.13 10.41
N THR A 150 8.47 24.80 9.35
CA THR A 150 7.12 24.75 8.80
C THR A 150 7.09 23.74 7.68
N THR A 151 6.93 22.49 8.06
CA THR A 151 6.64 21.41 7.11
C THR A 151 5.69 20.40 7.74
N ALA A 152 4.52 20.85 8.19
CA ALA A 152 3.41 19.98 8.60
C ALA A 152 2.54 19.50 7.42
N HIS A 153 3.01 19.64 6.18
CA HIS A 153 2.41 18.99 5.01
C HIS A 153 3.03 17.61 4.68
N ALA A 154 3.81 17.02 5.60
CA ALA A 154 4.54 15.78 5.32
C ALA A 154 4.77 14.87 6.54
N SER A 155 4.23 15.20 7.71
CA SER A 155 4.50 14.54 8.99
C SER A 155 3.99 13.09 9.08
N TYR A 156 3.20 12.61 8.11
CA TYR A 156 2.70 11.23 8.06
C TYR A 156 3.30 10.38 6.92
N GLN A 157 4.32 10.85 6.21
CA GLN A 157 4.85 10.16 5.03
C GLN A 157 5.79 8.98 5.37
N TRP A 158 6.45 9.01 6.54
CA TRP A 158 7.53 8.07 6.89
C TRP A 158 7.26 7.24 8.16
N THR A 159 6.08 6.60 8.24
CA THR A 159 5.85 5.54 9.24
C THR A 159 6.62 4.26 8.85
N PHE A 160 6.80 3.30 9.78
CA PHE A 160 7.43 2.01 9.43
C PHE A 160 6.70 1.30 8.30
N ALA A 161 5.35 1.26 8.34
CA ALA A 161 4.54 0.68 7.28
C ALA A 161 4.67 1.44 5.96
N GLY A 162 4.70 2.79 6.01
CA GLY A 162 4.94 3.63 4.83
C GLY A 162 6.33 3.41 4.21
N SER A 163 7.35 3.29 5.05
CA SER A 163 8.75 3.04 4.64
C SER A 163 8.94 1.62 4.09
N PHE A 164 8.23 0.64 4.64
CA PHE A 164 8.21 -0.72 4.12
C PHE A 164 7.55 -0.78 2.74
N LEU A 165 6.39 -0.15 2.60
CA LEU A 165 5.71 -0.07 1.31
C LEU A 165 6.56 0.70 0.29
N TYR A 166 7.17 1.82 0.69
CA TYR A 166 8.11 2.55 -0.16
C TYR A 166 9.26 1.64 -0.62
N SER A 167 9.94 0.97 0.31
CA SER A 167 11.04 0.03 0.01
C SER A 167 10.61 -1.08 -0.94
N LEU A 168 9.41 -1.63 -0.75
CA LEU A 168 8.82 -2.63 -1.65
C LEU A 168 8.58 -2.06 -3.06
N THR A 169 7.99 -0.87 -3.16
CA THR A 169 7.68 -0.23 -4.45
C THR A 169 8.93 0.20 -5.23
N VAL A 170 10.03 0.50 -4.53
CA VAL A 170 11.34 0.79 -5.13
C VAL A 170 11.92 -0.48 -5.75
N ILE A 171 11.98 -1.60 -5.02
CA ILE A 171 12.56 -2.84 -5.56
C ILE A 171 11.69 -3.50 -6.64
N THR A 172 10.36 -3.32 -6.56
CA THR A 172 9.42 -3.82 -7.57
C THR A 172 9.31 -2.89 -8.78
N THR A 173 9.99 -1.74 -8.75
CA THR A 173 9.97 -0.71 -9.80
C THR A 173 8.58 -0.14 -10.11
N ILE A 174 7.62 -0.27 -9.20
CA ILE A 174 6.27 0.29 -9.35
C ILE A 174 6.31 1.81 -9.23
N GLY A 175 6.96 2.32 -8.17
CA GLY A 175 7.21 3.75 -7.98
C GLY A 175 5.96 4.66 -8.01
N TYR A 176 5.04 4.55 -7.03
CA TYR A 176 3.82 5.38 -6.98
C TYR A 176 4.04 6.90 -6.94
N GLY A 177 5.22 7.36 -6.52
CA GLY A 177 5.58 8.79 -6.49
C GLY A 177 4.89 9.63 -5.39
N SER A 178 4.00 9.04 -4.60
CA SER A 178 3.29 9.72 -3.50
C SER A 178 4.18 10.00 -2.28
N VAL A 179 5.22 9.20 -2.08
CA VAL A 179 6.21 9.32 -1.01
C VAL A 179 7.60 9.19 -1.62
N ALA A 180 8.46 10.18 -1.38
CA ALA A 180 9.83 10.23 -1.91
C ALA A 180 10.78 10.90 -0.91
N PRO A 181 12.03 10.41 -0.79
CA PRO A 181 13.01 10.94 0.16
C PRO A 181 13.32 12.40 -0.15
N LYS A 182 13.20 13.23 0.88
CA LYS A 182 13.45 14.67 0.76
C LYS A 182 14.90 14.98 1.04
N THR A 183 15.55 14.19 1.89
CA THR A 183 16.96 14.39 2.22
C THR A 183 17.87 13.97 1.07
N VAL A 184 18.99 14.69 0.91
CA VAL A 184 20.02 14.33 -0.08
C VAL A 184 20.56 12.92 0.18
N LEU A 185 20.74 12.58 1.46
CA LEU A 185 21.20 11.26 1.88
C LEU A 185 20.18 10.17 1.54
N GLY A 186 18.89 10.38 1.82
CA GLY A 186 17.83 9.46 1.46
C GLY A 186 17.73 9.20 -0.04
N ARG A 187 17.94 10.23 -0.88
CA ARG A 187 17.99 10.07 -2.34
C ARG A 187 19.15 9.20 -2.81
N VAL A 188 20.36 9.43 -2.26
CA VAL A 188 21.55 8.62 -2.60
C VAL A 188 21.35 7.17 -2.14
N VAL A 189 20.82 6.97 -0.94
CA VAL A 189 20.50 5.64 -0.40
C VAL A 189 19.46 4.93 -1.27
N THR A 190 18.41 5.61 -1.73
CA THR A 190 17.42 5.04 -2.66
C THR A 190 18.08 4.56 -3.96
N ILE A 191 19.01 5.32 -4.53
CA ILE A 191 19.71 4.92 -5.75
C ILE A 191 20.49 3.62 -5.53
N ILE A 192 21.30 3.57 -4.46
CA ILE A 192 22.10 2.39 -4.12
C ILE A 192 21.19 1.18 -3.83
N TYR A 193 20.12 1.41 -3.06
CA TYR A 193 19.13 0.40 -2.70
C TYR A 193 18.38 -0.13 -3.93
N ALA A 194 18.07 0.70 -4.91
CA ALA A 194 17.45 0.26 -6.17
C ALA A 194 18.42 -0.58 -7.02
N LEU A 195 19.70 -0.18 -7.12
CA LEU A 195 20.70 -0.91 -7.90
C LEU A 195 20.91 -2.35 -7.42
N LEU A 196 20.85 -2.59 -6.10
CA LEU A 196 20.94 -3.94 -5.52
C LEU A 196 19.58 -4.64 -5.47
N GLY A 197 18.49 -3.89 -5.30
CA GLY A 197 17.14 -4.42 -5.15
C GLY A 197 16.55 -4.95 -6.46
N ILE A 198 16.79 -4.29 -7.59
CA ILE A 198 16.28 -4.71 -8.91
C ILE A 198 16.78 -6.11 -9.32
N PRO A 199 18.10 -6.42 -9.34
CA PRO A 199 18.57 -7.75 -9.69
C PRO A 199 18.07 -8.81 -8.69
N LEU A 200 17.97 -8.46 -7.41
CA LEU A 200 17.42 -9.35 -6.40
C LEU A 200 15.93 -9.66 -6.65
N MET A 201 15.15 -8.66 -7.05
CA MET A 201 13.73 -8.83 -7.37
C MET A 201 13.53 -9.63 -8.66
N LEU A 202 14.45 -9.54 -9.63
CA LEU A 202 14.45 -10.40 -10.82
C LEU A 202 14.72 -11.87 -10.47
N LEU A 203 15.68 -12.14 -9.56
CA LEU A 203 15.93 -13.50 -9.06
C LEU A 203 14.70 -14.07 -8.36
N TYR A 204 14.05 -13.27 -7.52
CA TYR A 204 12.79 -13.65 -6.88
C TYR A 204 11.69 -13.97 -7.88
N LEU A 205 11.51 -13.11 -8.90
CA LEU A 205 10.50 -13.32 -9.92
C LEU A 205 10.74 -14.60 -10.73
N SER A 206 12.01 -14.95 -10.99
CA SER A 206 12.37 -16.23 -11.61
C SER A 206 11.95 -17.42 -10.74
N SER A 207 12.27 -17.39 -9.45
CA SER A 207 11.91 -18.45 -8.50
C SER A 207 10.39 -18.60 -8.33
N VAL A 208 9.67 -17.47 -8.21
CA VAL A 208 8.21 -17.47 -8.10
C VAL A 208 7.56 -17.93 -9.42
N GLY A 209 8.10 -17.53 -10.57
CA GLY A 209 7.64 -17.96 -11.89
C GLY A 209 7.76 -19.47 -12.09
N ASP A 210 8.88 -20.07 -11.65
CA ASP A 210 9.06 -21.51 -11.68
C ASP A 210 8.05 -22.25 -10.79
N LEU A 211 7.81 -21.73 -9.58
CA LEU A 211 6.80 -22.29 -8.67
C LEU A 211 5.40 -22.18 -9.27
N LEU A 212 5.05 -21.02 -9.82
CA LEU A 212 3.76 -20.78 -10.47
C LEU A 212 3.57 -21.72 -11.66
N SER A 213 4.59 -21.90 -12.50
CA SER A 213 4.51 -22.80 -13.66
C SER A 213 4.24 -24.25 -13.25
N ARG A 214 4.82 -24.71 -12.13
CA ARG A 214 4.59 -26.04 -11.57
C ARG A 214 3.21 -26.13 -10.95
N ALA A 215 2.77 -25.11 -10.21
CA ALA A 215 1.45 -25.06 -9.62
C ALA A 215 0.35 -25.08 -10.68
N LEU A 216 0.51 -24.34 -11.78
CA LEU A 216 -0.42 -24.35 -12.91
C LEU A 216 -0.49 -25.71 -13.60
N LYS A 217 0.64 -26.41 -13.75
CA LYS A 217 0.66 -27.79 -14.26
C LYS A 217 -0.06 -28.78 -13.35
N TRP A 218 0.07 -28.60 -12.03
CA TRP A 218 -0.66 -29.38 -11.04
C TRP A 218 -2.14 -29.04 -10.95
N LEU A 219 -2.52 -27.79 -11.23
CA LEU A 219 -3.91 -27.35 -11.23
C LEU A 219 -4.67 -27.84 -12.46
N TRP A 220 -3.96 -28.05 -13.57
CA TRP A 220 -4.55 -28.47 -14.84
C TRP A 220 -4.69 -30.01 -14.97
N TRP A 221 -4.19 -30.78 -14.00
CA TRP A 221 -4.26 -32.24 -13.93
C TRP A 221 -5.07 -32.71 -12.72
#